data_AF-A0AAU6YXU4-F1
#
_entry.id   AF-A0AAU6YXU4-F1
#
_cell.length_a   1.000
_cell.length_b   1.000
_cell.length_c   1.000
_cell.angle_alpha   90.00
_cell.angle_beta   90.00
_cell.angle_gamma   90.00
#
_symmetry.space_group_name_H-M   'P 1'
#
loop_
_entity.id
_entity.type
_entity.pdbx_description
1 polymer ?
#
loop_
_entity_poly.entity_id
_entity_poly.type
_entity_poly.pdbx_seq_one_letter_code
_entity_poly.pdbx_strand_id
1 'polypeptide(L)'
;MTDYNKKTGMEPGFLLSGRYRIQALIGRGSQSTVYRAYDELLQREIAVKLFRDDPDDLEHTRRQGQEVRILAGMSHHALVTLFDAGADLSDPGARLTYLVMELVRGPDLRHRAAQGPLSAAHMAVIGYDLADGLSYIHHHGIVHRDVKPANILLVDYSNADRRPRAKLTDFGVAIITGRDPVEDDGGTSGTPAYLSPEQAAGDPAGPLSDVYSLGLVLLEGLTGKMAYPGAPIQSAVARLLHDPDIPEELAPMWTSLLSSMLARNPADRPPAREVSLALRQEVIKGAARHRLEKASGTGEEARMRAVERYRILDTPADGAFDRIAALASRVFSVPVAIVSVVDHDRIWFKAHHGTEVTQIGRDPGLCASAILQDKAWIVKDATTDPRTLANPLVAGEFGLQFYAGVPLRTPDGFNLGTFCILDREPREFSAADTRTLEDLAAIVMNDLEMRLQSRESVAS
;
A
#
# COMPACT_ATOMS: atom_id res chain seq x y z
N MET A 1 -17.27 -17.59 42.14
CA MET A 1 -16.83 -16.22 42.48
C MET A 1 -15.37 -16.20 42.09
N THR A 2 -15.09 -15.73 40.88
CA THR A 2 -13.74 -15.79 40.30
C THR A 2 -13.17 -14.40 40.41
N ASP A 3 -12.21 -14.23 41.32
CA ASP A 3 -11.69 -12.92 41.73
C ASP A 3 -10.88 -12.25 40.61
N TYR A 4 -11.04 -10.93 40.51
CA TYR A 4 -10.10 -10.09 39.79
C TYR A 4 -8.77 -10.07 40.55
N ASN A 5 -7.79 -10.84 40.08
CA ASN A 5 -6.46 -10.87 40.70
C ASN A 5 -5.55 -9.84 40.03
N LYS A 6 -5.12 -8.82 40.81
CA LYS A 6 -4.23 -7.73 40.39
C LYS A 6 -2.91 -8.20 39.74
N LYS A 7 -2.44 -9.43 40.00
CA LYS A 7 -1.22 -10.00 39.41
C LYS A 7 -1.44 -10.79 38.12
N THR A 8 -2.58 -11.45 37.94
CA THR A 8 -2.83 -12.37 36.81
C THR A 8 -3.81 -11.83 35.76
N GLY A 9 -4.61 -10.81 36.09
CA GLY A 9 -5.66 -10.28 35.20
C GLY A 9 -6.99 -11.01 35.37
N MET A 10 -7.99 -10.70 34.55
CA MET A 10 -9.28 -11.40 34.55
C MET A 10 -9.13 -12.79 33.91
N GLU A 11 -9.70 -13.80 34.57
CA GLU A 11 -9.70 -15.16 34.04
C GLU A 11 -10.63 -15.31 32.83
N PRO A 12 -10.28 -16.14 31.84
CA PRO A 12 -11.20 -16.54 30.77
C PRO A 12 -12.53 -17.05 31.33
N GLY A 13 -13.64 -16.56 30.78
CA GLY A 13 -14.99 -16.88 31.22
C GLY A 13 -15.61 -15.88 32.19
N PHE A 14 -14.83 -14.95 32.76
CA PHE A 14 -15.37 -13.86 33.59
C PHE A 14 -16.38 -13.01 32.82
N LEU A 15 -17.53 -12.70 33.44
CA LEU A 15 -18.60 -11.94 32.82
C LEU A 15 -18.61 -10.51 33.36
N LEU A 16 -17.95 -9.60 32.65
CA LEU A 16 -17.86 -8.19 33.00
C LEU A 16 -19.22 -7.51 32.77
N SER A 17 -19.70 -6.81 33.80
CA SER A 17 -20.96 -6.07 33.84
C SER A 17 -22.18 -6.87 33.38
N GLY A 18 -22.14 -8.18 33.60
CA GLY A 18 -23.21 -9.10 33.20
C GLY A 18 -23.39 -9.27 31.68
N ARG A 19 -22.47 -8.76 30.84
CA ARG A 19 -22.64 -8.74 29.38
C ARG A 19 -21.40 -9.16 28.58
N TYR A 20 -20.21 -8.77 29.04
CA TYR A 20 -18.99 -8.94 28.25
C TYR A 20 -18.18 -10.12 28.80
N ARG A 21 -18.25 -11.26 28.11
CA ARG A 21 -17.53 -12.47 28.53
C ARG A 21 -16.08 -12.39 28.08
N ILE A 22 -15.15 -12.26 29.03
CA ILE A 22 -13.72 -12.23 28.80
C ILE A 22 -13.26 -13.59 28.23
N GLN A 23 -12.47 -13.58 27.17
CA GLN A 23 -11.96 -14.80 26.54
C GLN A 23 -10.44 -14.93 26.68
N ALA A 24 -9.70 -13.91 26.28
CA ALA A 24 -8.24 -13.96 26.26
C ALA A 24 -7.62 -12.59 26.47
N LEU A 25 -6.49 -12.54 27.17
CA LEU A 25 -5.67 -11.35 27.25
C LEU A 25 -4.97 -11.12 25.90
N ILE A 26 -5.12 -9.93 25.32
CA ILE A 26 -4.52 -9.57 24.02
C ILE A 26 -3.53 -8.40 24.11
N GLY A 27 -3.52 -7.64 25.20
CA GLY A 27 -2.53 -6.58 25.42
C GLY A 27 -2.39 -6.21 26.89
N ARG A 28 -1.17 -5.92 27.33
CA ARG A 28 -0.89 -5.33 28.65
C ARG A 28 -0.13 -4.02 28.45
N GLY A 29 -0.74 -2.93 28.90
CA GLY A 29 -0.05 -1.67 29.15
C GLY A 29 0.29 -1.54 30.64
N SER A 30 0.90 -0.42 30.99
CA SER A 30 1.21 -0.07 32.38
C SER A 30 -0.05 0.23 33.21
N GLN A 31 -0.95 1.04 32.65
CA GLN A 31 -2.16 1.51 33.32
C GLN A 31 -3.44 0.80 32.86
N SER A 32 -3.35 -0.03 31.81
CA SER A 32 -4.52 -0.71 31.25
C SER A 32 -4.19 -2.10 30.73
N THR A 33 -5.22 -2.91 30.59
CA THR A 33 -5.13 -4.27 30.05
C THR A 33 -6.25 -4.49 29.05
N VAL A 34 -5.92 -5.03 27.88
CA VAL A 34 -6.87 -5.25 26.78
C VAL A 34 -7.14 -6.74 26.64
N TYR A 35 -8.42 -7.10 26.63
CA TYR A 35 -8.89 -8.48 26.48
C TYR A 35 -9.72 -8.62 25.21
N ARG A 36 -9.57 -9.75 24.51
CA ARG A 36 -10.61 -10.24 23.62
C ARG A 36 -11.78 -10.73 24.48
N ALA A 37 -12.98 -10.28 24.15
CA ALA A 37 -14.21 -10.69 24.82
C ALA A 37 -15.33 -10.93 23.80
N TYR A 38 -16.41 -11.54 24.28
CA TYR A 38 -17.63 -11.74 23.51
C TYR A 38 -18.77 -10.92 24.14
N ASP A 39 -19.41 -10.08 23.33
CA ASP A 39 -20.62 -9.36 23.72
C ASP A 39 -21.81 -10.32 23.63
N GLU A 40 -22.33 -10.78 24.77
CA GLU A 40 -23.43 -11.76 24.79
C GLU A 40 -24.76 -11.18 24.33
N LEU A 41 -24.94 -9.86 24.38
CA LEU A 41 -26.16 -9.22 23.91
C LEU A 41 -26.15 -9.08 22.38
N LEU A 42 -25.06 -8.55 21.83
CA LEU A 42 -24.94 -8.30 20.38
C LEU A 42 -24.33 -9.48 19.61
N GLN A 43 -23.94 -10.56 20.28
CA GLN A 43 -23.41 -11.80 19.71
C GLN A 43 -22.20 -11.57 18.79
N ARG A 44 -21.21 -10.82 19.26
CA ARG A 44 -20.00 -10.45 18.49
C ARG A 44 -18.72 -10.45 19.33
N GLU A 45 -17.59 -10.70 18.68
CA GLU A 45 -16.28 -10.48 19.31
C GLU A 45 -15.95 -8.99 19.40
N ILE A 46 -15.37 -8.61 20.54
CA ILE A 46 -15.00 -7.24 20.90
C ILE A 46 -13.64 -7.23 21.59
N ALA A 47 -13.02 -6.05 21.64
CA ALA A 47 -11.92 -5.78 22.56
C ALA A 47 -12.45 -4.99 23.77
N VAL A 48 -12.01 -5.37 24.97
CA VAL A 48 -12.34 -4.70 26.22
C VAL A 48 -11.06 -4.20 26.85
N LYS A 49 -10.90 -2.89 26.96
CA LYS A 49 -9.77 -2.25 27.64
C LYS A 49 -10.19 -1.89 29.05
N LEU A 50 -9.54 -2.50 30.03
CA LEU A 50 -9.75 -2.29 31.46
C LEU A 50 -8.65 -1.37 31.99
N PHE A 51 -9.03 -0.33 32.71
CA PHE A 51 -8.12 0.57 33.40
C PHE A 51 -7.96 0.12 34.84
N ARG A 52 -6.75 0.29 35.37
CA ARG A 52 -6.48 0.07 36.78
C ARG A 52 -6.87 1.34 37.52
N ASP A 53 -7.99 1.31 38.26
CA ASP A 53 -8.41 2.49 39.04
C ASP A 53 -7.53 2.70 40.29
N ASP A 54 -7.39 3.98 40.62
CA ASP A 54 -6.90 4.52 41.88
C ASP A 54 -8.15 4.94 42.70
N PRO A 55 -8.32 4.46 43.95
CA PRO A 55 -9.57 4.57 44.72
C PRO A 55 -10.14 5.98 45.03
N ASP A 56 -9.44 7.07 44.72
CA ASP A 56 -9.79 8.41 45.24
C ASP A 56 -10.72 9.29 44.38
N ASP A 57 -11.21 8.84 43.22
CA ASP A 57 -11.78 9.76 42.23
C ASP A 57 -13.31 9.66 42.00
N LEU A 58 -14.08 9.97 43.04
CA LEU A 58 -15.56 9.95 43.00
C LEU A 58 -16.17 11.18 42.29
N GLU A 59 -15.45 12.31 42.17
CA GLU A 59 -15.96 13.54 41.52
C GLU A 59 -15.93 13.51 39.97
N HIS A 60 -15.11 12.65 39.36
CA HIS A 60 -14.91 12.60 37.90
C HIS A 60 -16.09 12.03 37.08
N THR A 61 -17.04 11.36 37.73
CA THR A 61 -18.05 10.52 37.07
C THR A 61 -19.09 11.30 36.23
N ARG A 62 -19.27 12.62 36.46
CA ARG A 62 -20.29 13.43 35.74
C ARG A 62 -19.79 14.16 34.49
N ARG A 63 -18.51 14.56 34.42
CA ARG A 63 -17.94 15.19 33.21
C ARG A 63 -17.66 14.16 32.10
N GLN A 64 -17.17 12.98 32.49
CA GLN A 64 -16.86 11.86 31.59
C GLN A 64 -18.07 11.40 30.73
N GLY A 65 -19.30 11.42 31.27
CA GLY A 65 -20.48 10.91 30.56
C GLY A 65 -20.88 11.69 29.29
N GLN A 66 -20.61 13.00 29.22
CA GLN A 66 -20.88 13.77 28.00
C GLN A 66 -19.80 13.56 26.94
N GLU A 67 -18.54 13.45 27.36
CA GLU A 67 -17.41 13.37 26.45
C GLU A 67 -17.22 11.95 25.88
N VAL A 68 -17.48 10.91 26.69
CA VAL A 68 -17.60 9.51 26.24
C VAL A 68 -18.64 9.37 25.13
N ARG A 69 -19.77 10.07 25.22
CA ARG A 69 -20.81 10.04 24.18
C ARG A 69 -20.34 10.65 22.86
N ILE A 70 -19.48 11.67 22.91
CA ILE A 70 -18.87 12.25 21.71
C ILE A 70 -17.99 11.18 21.06
N LEU A 71 -17.13 10.52 21.83
CA LEU A 71 -16.22 9.47 21.32
C LEU A 71 -16.98 8.25 20.78
N ALA A 72 -18.04 7.79 21.45
CA ALA A 72 -18.85 6.66 21.00
C ALA A 72 -19.70 6.97 19.75
N GLY A 73 -19.98 8.26 19.49
CA GLY A 73 -20.66 8.71 18.27
C GLY A 73 -19.75 8.80 17.04
N MET A 74 -18.42 8.68 17.22
CA MET A 74 -17.47 8.82 16.14
C MET A 74 -17.36 7.54 15.32
N SER A 75 -17.57 7.65 14.01
CA SER A 75 -17.36 6.56 13.07
C SER A 75 -16.44 7.03 11.96
N HIS A 76 -15.21 6.51 11.97
CA HIS A 76 -14.26 6.77 10.92
C HIS A 76 -13.46 5.51 10.61
N HIS A 77 -13.14 5.34 9.33
CA HIS A 77 -12.54 4.10 8.87
C HIS A 77 -11.13 3.83 9.39
N ALA A 78 -10.41 4.91 9.71
CA ALA A 78 -9.06 4.89 10.25
C ALA A 78 -9.03 5.04 11.77
N LEU A 79 -10.18 4.95 12.45
CA LEU A 79 -10.28 4.93 13.90
C LEU A 79 -10.82 3.56 14.35
N VAL A 80 -10.37 3.11 15.51
CA VAL A 80 -11.01 1.99 16.20
C VAL A 80 -12.36 2.47 16.74
N THR A 81 -13.43 1.76 16.40
CA THR A 81 -14.77 2.15 16.82
C THR A 81 -14.95 1.89 18.32
N LEU A 82 -15.34 2.91 19.08
CA LEU A 82 -15.77 2.76 20.47
C LEU A 82 -17.26 2.39 20.49
N PHE A 83 -17.60 1.27 21.10
CA PHE A 83 -18.98 0.78 21.17
C PHE A 83 -19.68 1.12 22.48
N ASP A 84 -18.94 1.06 23.59
CA ASP A 84 -19.48 1.30 24.92
C ASP A 84 -18.36 1.69 25.89
N ALA A 85 -18.74 2.31 26.99
CA ALA A 85 -17.85 2.62 28.11
C ALA A 85 -18.64 2.50 29.41
N GLY A 86 -17.99 1.97 30.45
CA GLY A 86 -18.67 1.78 31.72
C GLY A 86 -17.70 1.64 32.87
N ALA A 87 -18.27 1.47 34.06
CA ALA A 87 -17.56 1.08 35.26
C ALA A 87 -18.23 -0.16 35.82
N ASP A 88 -17.44 -1.20 36.08
CA ASP A 88 -17.91 -2.37 36.81
C ASP A 88 -17.77 -2.12 38.31
N LEU A 89 -18.90 -2.26 39.02
CA LEU A 89 -19.02 -2.05 40.47
C LEU A 89 -19.39 -3.35 41.20
N SER A 90 -19.19 -4.51 40.56
CA SER A 90 -19.51 -5.81 41.16
C SER A 90 -18.61 -6.16 42.35
N ASP A 91 -17.42 -5.57 42.44
CA ASP A 91 -16.55 -5.62 43.61
C ASP A 91 -16.72 -4.31 44.43
N PRO A 92 -17.26 -4.38 45.66
CA PRO A 92 -17.40 -3.21 46.54
C PRO A 92 -16.07 -2.51 46.88
N GLY A 93 -14.94 -3.19 46.75
CA GLY A 93 -13.59 -2.66 47.04
C GLY A 93 -12.79 -2.25 45.81
N ALA A 94 -13.31 -2.47 44.60
CA ALA A 94 -12.63 -2.15 43.36
C ALA A 94 -13.62 -1.73 42.26
N ARG A 95 -13.58 -0.44 41.90
CA ARG A 95 -14.19 0.04 40.66
C ARG A 95 -13.28 -0.34 39.49
N LEU A 96 -13.84 -0.88 38.42
CA LEU A 96 -13.09 -1.18 37.19
C LEU A 96 -13.68 -0.41 36.02
N THR A 97 -13.03 0.68 35.63
CA THR A 97 -13.39 1.43 34.43
C THR A 97 -13.00 0.64 33.18
N TYR A 98 -13.90 0.53 32.20
CA TYR A 98 -13.67 -0.20 30.97
C TYR A 98 -14.17 0.52 29.71
N LEU A 99 -13.55 0.18 28.59
CA LEU A 99 -13.96 0.56 27.24
C LEU A 99 -14.17 -0.67 26.38
N VAL A 100 -15.29 -0.69 25.67
CA VAL A 100 -15.64 -1.72 24.70
C VAL A 100 -15.44 -1.17 23.30
N MET A 101 -14.57 -1.82 22.53
CA MET A 101 -14.15 -1.33 21.23
C MET A 101 -14.15 -2.44 20.16
N GLU A 102 -14.06 -2.01 18.91
CA GLU A 102 -13.84 -2.87 17.75
C GLU A 102 -12.60 -3.75 17.98
N LEU A 103 -12.76 -5.07 17.84
CA LEU A 103 -11.62 -5.99 17.81
C LEU A 103 -10.98 -5.95 16.42
N VAL A 104 -9.88 -5.20 16.30
CA VAL A 104 -9.08 -5.19 15.06
C VAL A 104 -8.20 -6.44 15.00
N ARG A 105 -8.27 -7.16 13.87
CA ARG A 105 -7.42 -8.32 13.61
C ARG A 105 -6.17 -7.88 12.85
N GLY A 106 -5.02 -8.19 13.42
CA GLY A 106 -3.71 -7.90 12.84
C GLY A 106 -2.75 -7.34 13.89
N PRO A 107 -1.45 -7.21 13.56
CA PRO A 107 -0.45 -6.67 14.46
C PRO A 107 -0.57 -5.15 14.59
N ASP A 108 0.02 -4.60 15.66
CA ASP A 108 0.31 -3.16 15.74
C ASP A 108 1.50 -2.78 14.83
N LEU A 109 1.64 -1.49 14.49
CA LEU A 109 2.71 -1.00 13.63
C LEU A 109 4.08 -1.20 14.27
N ARG A 110 4.19 -1.17 15.60
CA ARG A 110 5.44 -1.47 16.33
C ARG A 110 5.91 -2.89 16.03
N HIS A 111 5.03 -3.87 16.11
CA HIS A 111 5.35 -5.27 15.81
C HIS A 111 5.71 -5.46 14.34
N ARG A 112 5.04 -4.74 13.43
CA ARG A 112 5.41 -4.74 12.01
C ARG A 112 6.77 -4.08 11.76
N ALA A 113 7.08 -2.96 12.42
CA ALA A 113 8.34 -2.25 12.26
C ALA A 113 9.54 -3.05 12.77
N ALA A 114 9.34 -3.90 13.78
CA ALA A 114 10.36 -4.83 14.26
C ALA A 114 10.84 -5.84 13.20
N GLN A 115 10.07 -6.05 12.12
CA GLN A 115 10.45 -6.90 10.99
C GLN A 115 11.29 -6.15 9.94
N GLY A 116 11.60 -4.88 10.17
CA GLY A 116 12.32 -4.00 9.27
C GLY A 116 11.45 -2.88 8.68
N PRO A 117 12.08 -1.91 7.99
CA PRO A 117 11.41 -0.75 7.43
C PRO A 117 10.30 -1.15 6.45
N LEU A 118 9.31 -0.27 6.32
CA LEU A 118 8.25 -0.38 5.32
C LEU A 118 8.64 0.35 4.05
N SER A 119 8.15 -0.12 2.91
CA SER A 119 8.30 0.60 1.65
C SER A 119 7.58 1.95 1.71
N ALA A 120 8.11 2.93 0.99
CA ALA A 120 7.50 4.25 0.84
C ALA A 120 6.02 4.17 0.43
N ALA A 121 5.66 3.23 -0.44
CA ALA A 121 4.29 3.02 -0.87
C ALA A 121 3.37 2.55 0.28
N HIS A 122 3.79 1.55 1.05
CA HIS A 122 3.02 1.09 2.20
C HIS A 122 2.92 2.16 3.29
N MET A 123 4.00 2.91 3.51
CA MET A 123 3.98 4.00 4.47
C MET A 123 3.09 5.15 4.04
N ALA A 124 3.00 5.46 2.75
CA ALA A 124 2.07 6.46 2.24
C ALA A 124 0.61 6.07 2.49
N VAL A 125 0.26 4.79 2.33
CA VAL A 125 -1.10 4.29 2.60
C VAL A 125 -1.44 4.38 4.09
N ILE A 126 -0.55 3.90 4.96
CA ILE A 126 -0.72 3.96 6.41
C ILE A 126 -0.81 5.43 6.87
N GLY A 127 0.12 6.27 6.44
CA GLY A 127 0.14 7.68 6.80
C GLY A 127 -1.09 8.44 6.29
N TYR A 128 -1.59 8.09 5.10
CA TYR A 128 -2.85 8.64 4.59
C TYR A 128 -4.02 8.32 5.52
N ASP A 129 -4.24 7.05 5.84
CA ASP A 129 -5.34 6.63 6.73
C ASP A 129 -5.23 7.33 8.09
N LEU A 130 -4.03 7.38 8.69
CA LEU A 130 -3.79 8.02 9.99
C LEU A 130 -4.01 9.53 9.96
N ALA A 131 -3.47 10.24 8.96
CA ALA A 131 -3.64 11.68 8.83
C ALA A 131 -5.12 12.05 8.59
N ASP A 132 -5.84 11.24 7.83
CA ASP A 132 -7.28 11.41 7.62
C ASP A 132 -8.08 11.19 8.92
N GLY A 133 -7.73 10.14 9.68
CA GLY A 133 -8.29 9.88 11.01
C GLY A 133 -8.01 11.00 12.03
N LEU A 134 -6.76 11.51 12.05
CA LEU A 134 -6.39 12.66 12.90
C LEU A 134 -7.16 13.91 12.49
N SER A 135 -7.26 14.22 11.19
CA SER A 135 -8.05 15.33 10.70
C SER A 135 -9.52 15.23 11.13
N TYR A 136 -10.08 14.01 11.16
CA TYR A 136 -11.45 13.77 11.60
C TYR A 136 -11.62 14.08 13.10
N ILE A 137 -10.75 13.58 13.98
CA ILE A 137 -10.87 13.84 15.42
C ILE A 137 -10.59 15.32 15.75
N HIS A 138 -9.62 15.94 15.06
CA HIS A 138 -9.28 17.36 15.24
C HIS A 138 -10.45 18.28 14.87
N HIS A 139 -11.20 17.95 13.81
CA HIS A 139 -12.41 18.68 13.42
C HIS A 139 -13.50 18.65 14.51
N HIS A 140 -13.52 17.61 15.34
CA HIS A 140 -14.43 17.46 16.48
C HIS A 140 -13.84 18.01 17.80
N GLY A 141 -12.71 18.72 17.73
CA GLY A 141 -12.06 19.32 18.91
C GLY A 141 -11.31 18.32 19.79
N ILE A 142 -11.07 17.09 19.32
CA ILE A 142 -10.37 16.05 20.06
C ILE A 142 -8.93 15.96 19.56
N VAL A 143 -7.97 15.99 20.49
CA VAL A 143 -6.54 15.76 20.22
C VAL A 143 -6.18 14.37 20.75
N HIS A 144 -5.40 13.60 20.00
CA HIS A 144 -5.03 12.24 20.41
C HIS A 144 -4.01 12.22 21.55
N ARG A 145 -2.96 13.06 21.49
CA ARG A 145 -1.89 13.23 22.49
C ARG A 145 -0.91 12.06 22.66
N ASP A 146 -1.14 10.92 22.01
CA ASP A 146 -0.35 9.67 22.20
C ASP A 146 -0.24 8.88 20.88
N VAL A 147 0.05 9.56 19.77
CA VAL A 147 0.28 8.89 18.48
C VAL A 147 1.64 8.20 18.50
N LYS A 148 1.65 6.88 18.38
CA LYS A 148 2.85 6.03 18.37
C LYS A 148 2.59 4.69 17.69
N PRO A 149 3.61 3.93 17.27
CA PRO A 149 3.42 2.68 16.53
C PRO A 149 2.61 1.61 17.28
N ALA A 150 2.62 1.62 18.62
CA ALA A 150 1.81 0.69 19.42
C ALA A 150 0.31 1.01 19.42
N ASN A 151 -0.09 2.24 19.09
CA ASN A 151 -1.50 2.67 19.01
C ASN A 151 -2.03 2.66 17.57
N ILE A 152 -1.26 2.12 16.63
CA ILE A 152 -1.61 2.01 15.22
C ILE A 152 -1.80 0.53 14.90
N LEU A 153 -3.04 0.10 14.72
CA LEU A 153 -3.42 -1.26 14.39
C LEU A 153 -3.47 -1.45 12.89
N LEU A 154 -2.80 -2.48 12.38
CA LEU A 154 -2.83 -2.84 10.97
C LEU A 154 -3.95 -3.86 10.76
N VAL A 155 -4.88 -3.54 9.85
CA VAL A 155 -6.00 -4.43 9.54
C VAL A 155 -5.54 -5.48 8.53
N ASP A 156 -5.53 -6.74 8.96
CA ASP A 156 -5.30 -7.87 8.08
C ASP A 156 -6.61 -8.20 7.35
N TYR A 157 -6.68 -7.86 6.07
CA TYR A 157 -7.72 -8.38 5.19
C TYR A 157 -7.19 -9.65 4.56
N SER A 158 -7.71 -10.80 4.97
CA SER A 158 -7.39 -12.12 4.39
C SER A 158 -7.80 -12.29 2.91
N ASN A 159 -8.06 -11.22 2.17
CA ASN A 159 -8.36 -11.21 0.75
C ASN A 159 -7.31 -10.39 -0.02
N ALA A 160 -6.76 -10.99 -1.07
CA ALA A 160 -5.67 -10.49 -1.90
C ALA A 160 -5.92 -9.13 -2.63
N ASP A 161 -7.10 -8.54 -2.49
CA ASP A 161 -7.54 -7.34 -3.22
C ASP A 161 -7.81 -6.10 -2.36
N ARG A 162 -7.53 -6.14 -1.04
CA ARG A 162 -7.75 -4.97 -0.17
C ARG A 162 -6.45 -4.31 0.25
N ARG A 163 -6.38 -2.99 0.03
CA ARG A 163 -5.30 -2.12 0.54
C ARG A 163 -5.05 -2.40 2.03
N PRO A 164 -3.79 -2.47 2.49
CA PRO A 164 -3.51 -2.50 3.93
C PRO A 164 -4.11 -1.23 4.53
N ARG A 165 -4.87 -1.38 5.63
CA ARG A 165 -5.47 -0.24 6.32
C ARG A 165 -4.89 -0.09 7.70
N ALA A 166 -4.76 1.15 8.14
CA ALA A 166 -4.36 1.48 9.49
C ALA A 166 -5.56 2.02 10.27
N LYS A 167 -5.65 1.64 11.54
CA LYS A 167 -6.61 2.19 12.50
C LYS A 167 -5.88 2.72 13.71
N LEU A 168 -6.23 3.94 14.12
CA LEU A 168 -5.75 4.55 15.33
C LEU A 168 -6.64 4.15 16.51
N THR A 169 -6.04 3.63 17.57
CA THR A 169 -6.72 3.30 18.84
C THR A 169 -6.34 4.31 19.91
N ASP A 170 -7.05 4.29 21.04
CA ASP A 170 -6.72 5.05 22.25
C ASP A 170 -6.83 6.59 22.13
N PHE A 171 -7.45 7.08 21.06
CA PHE A 171 -7.80 8.50 20.96
C PHE A 171 -8.84 8.87 22.03
N GLY A 172 -8.64 10.01 22.67
CA GLY A 172 -9.56 10.48 23.70
C GLY A 172 -9.60 9.63 24.97
N VAL A 173 -8.69 8.68 25.18
CA VAL A 173 -8.64 7.90 26.44
C VAL A 173 -8.45 8.81 27.65
N ALA A 174 -7.66 9.88 27.52
CA ALA A 174 -7.46 10.89 28.56
C ALA A 174 -8.78 11.54 29.03
N ILE A 175 -9.67 11.81 28.08
CA ILE A 175 -11.00 12.35 28.32
C ILE A 175 -11.84 11.36 29.15
N ILE A 176 -11.72 10.07 28.83
CA ILE A 176 -12.48 8.99 29.48
C ILE A 176 -11.93 8.69 30.87
N THR A 177 -10.61 8.70 31.06
CA THR A 177 -9.98 8.38 32.34
C THR A 177 -9.86 9.61 33.24
N GLY A 178 -10.10 10.82 32.74
CA GLY A 178 -9.87 12.06 33.48
C GLY A 178 -8.40 12.36 33.77
N ARG A 179 -7.47 11.60 33.17
CA ARG A 179 -6.03 11.72 33.40
C ARG A 179 -5.36 12.28 32.16
N ASP A 180 -4.60 13.35 32.33
CA ASP A 180 -3.76 13.83 31.25
C ASP A 180 -2.58 12.83 31.05
N PRO A 181 -2.30 12.34 29.82
CA PRO A 181 -1.21 11.39 29.59
C PRO A 181 0.18 11.94 29.98
N VAL A 182 0.26 13.27 30.11
CA VAL A 182 1.45 14.05 30.49
C VAL A 182 1.53 14.28 32.01
N GLU A 183 0.40 14.31 32.72
CA GLU A 183 0.30 14.65 34.16
C GLU A 183 0.51 13.45 35.10
N ASP A 184 0.73 12.24 34.58
CA ASP A 184 1.07 11.06 35.39
C ASP A 184 2.55 11.12 35.84
N ASP A 185 2.75 11.94 36.87
CA ASP A 185 4.00 12.33 37.52
C ASP A 185 4.87 11.12 37.95
N GLY A 186 6.19 11.22 37.73
CA GLY A 186 7.19 10.38 38.39
C GLY A 186 7.40 8.93 37.91
N GLY A 187 6.70 8.44 36.87
CA GLY A 187 6.69 6.99 36.57
C GLY A 187 6.53 6.56 35.12
N THR A 188 7.41 6.99 34.21
CA THR A 188 7.87 6.23 33.02
C THR A 188 6.86 5.22 32.41
N SER A 189 5.80 5.66 31.76
CA SER A 189 4.80 4.74 31.19
C SER A 189 4.23 5.04 29.81
N GLY A 190 4.61 6.16 29.20
CA GLY A 190 4.62 6.32 27.75
C GLY A 190 6.02 6.08 27.23
N THR A 191 6.18 5.59 26.00
CA THR A 191 7.47 5.74 25.29
C THR A 191 7.50 7.19 24.82
N PRO A 192 8.21 8.11 25.49
CA PRO A 192 8.15 9.52 25.11
C PRO A 192 8.83 9.79 23.78
N ALA A 193 9.40 8.77 23.12
CA ALA A 193 10.10 8.89 21.85
C ALA A 193 9.29 9.59 20.75
N TYR A 194 7.96 9.63 20.88
CA TYR A 194 7.06 10.25 19.90
C TYR A 194 6.42 11.57 20.37
N LEU A 195 6.76 12.08 21.55
CA LEU A 195 6.22 13.37 22.01
C LEU A 195 6.71 14.51 21.13
N SER A 196 5.84 15.51 20.95
CA SER A 196 6.21 16.79 20.35
C SER A 196 7.12 17.63 21.25
N PRO A 197 7.84 18.63 20.71
CA PRO A 197 8.66 19.55 21.49
C PRO A 197 7.86 20.30 22.57
N GLU A 198 6.66 20.79 22.23
CA GLU A 198 5.77 21.46 23.18
C GLU A 198 5.34 20.52 24.32
N GLN A 199 5.00 19.26 24.01
CA GLN A 199 4.69 18.26 25.05
C GLN A 199 5.90 17.94 25.93
N ALA A 200 7.11 17.94 25.37
CA ALA A 200 8.34 17.72 26.13
C ALA A 200 8.72 18.92 27.01
N ALA A 201 8.32 20.13 26.61
CA ALA A 201 8.45 21.35 27.39
C ALA A 201 7.38 21.48 28.48
N GLY A 202 6.33 20.66 28.44
CA GLY A 202 5.17 20.75 29.33
C GLY A 202 4.11 21.74 28.87
N ASP A 203 4.20 22.24 27.64
CA ASP A 203 3.21 23.13 27.05
C ASP A 203 1.95 22.34 26.60
N PRO A 204 0.79 23.01 26.47
CA PRO A 204 -0.45 22.35 26.05
C PRO A 204 -0.36 21.70 24.66
N ALA A 205 -0.67 20.41 24.59
CA ALA A 205 -0.72 19.67 23.33
C ALA A 205 -1.94 20.05 22.50
N GLY A 206 -1.73 20.39 21.23
CA GLY A 206 -2.77 20.72 20.25
C GLY A 206 -2.81 19.73 19.07
N PRO A 207 -3.70 19.95 18.08
CA PRO A 207 -3.77 19.14 16.87
C PRO A 207 -2.42 18.97 16.14
N LEU A 208 -1.58 20.00 16.16
CA LEU A 208 -0.26 20.01 15.51
C LEU A 208 0.79 19.19 16.28
N SER A 209 0.54 18.86 17.56
CA SER A 209 1.35 17.91 18.32
C SER A 209 1.18 16.49 17.78
N ASP A 210 -0.06 16.09 17.45
CA ASP A 210 -0.33 14.79 16.83
C ASP A 210 0.32 14.66 15.43
N VAL A 211 0.38 15.77 14.68
CA VAL A 211 1.07 15.81 13.37
C VAL A 211 2.57 15.55 13.53
N TYR A 212 3.20 16.16 14.53
CA TYR A 212 4.62 15.91 14.82
C TYR A 212 4.86 14.45 15.21
N SER A 213 4.04 13.91 16.11
CA SER A 213 4.10 12.50 16.52
C SER A 213 3.89 11.55 15.33
N LEU A 214 2.95 11.85 14.43
CA LEU A 214 2.77 11.10 13.19
C LEU A 214 4.02 11.21 12.29
N GLY A 215 4.64 12.38 12.19
CA GLY A 215 5.88 12.58 11.44
C GLY A 215 7.01 11.65 11.93
N LEU A 216 7.15 11.51 13.25
CA LEU A 216 8.13 10.60 13.85
C LEU A 216 7.82 9.13 13.54
N VAL A 217 6.54 8.75 13.58
CA VAL A 217 6.11 7.39 13.19
C VAL A 217 6.43 7.10 11.73
N LEU A 218 6.16 8.04 10.82
CA LEU A 218 6.43 7.88 9.39
C LEU A 218 7.93 7.80 9.11
N LEU A 219 8.74 8.65 9.75
CA LEU A 219 10.20 8.62 9.63
C LEU A 219 10.78 7.28 10.11
N GLU A 220 10.36 6.79 11.27
CA GLU A 220 10.79 5.49 11.78
C GLU A 220 10.33 4.35 10.88
N GLY A 221 9.08 4.38 10.40
CA GLY A 221 8.56 3.36 9.51
C GLY A 221 9.32 3.27 8.17
N LEU A 222 9.79 4.40 7.63
CA LEU A 222 10.58 4.45 6.40
C LEU A 222 12.04 4.02 6.59
N THR A 223 12.64 4.40 7.72
CA THR A 223 14.09 4.23 7.94
C THR A 223 14.43 3.02 8.81
N GLY A 224 13.45 2.50 9.55
CA GLY A 224 13.64 1.51 10.61
C GLY A 224 14.37 2.06 11.84
N LYS A 225 14.57 3.39 11.92
CA LYS A 225 15.35 4.04 12.98
C LYS A 225 14.48 5.04 13.74
N MET A 226 14.49 4.92 15.05
CA MET A 226 13.83 5.89 15.94
C MET A 226 14.64 7.19 15.94
N ALA A 227 13.99 8.34 15.73
CA ALA A 227 14.67 9.63 15.66
C ALA A 227 15.32 10.05 16.98
N TYR A 228 14.67 9.73 18.10
CA TYR A 228 15.13 10.06 19.45
C TYR A 228 15.18 8.81 20.33
N PRO A 229 16.17 7.92 20.13
CA PRO A 229 16.32 6.73 20.95
C PRO A 229 16.80 7.09 22.36
N GLY A 230 16.70 6.13 23.28
CA GLY A 230 17.25 6.27 24.63
C GLY A 230 16.19 6.44 25.71
N ALA A 231 16.65 6.80 26.91
CA ALA A 231 15.78 6.89 28.07
C ALA A 231 14.75 8.02 27.92
N PRO A 232 13.59 7.91 28.57
CA PRO A 232 12.51 8.88 28.45
C PRO A 232 12.88 10.37 28.55
N ILE A 233 13.63 10.72 29.58
CA ILE A 233 14.11 12.09 29.82
C ILE A 233 15.12 12.51 28.74
N GLN A 234 16.01 11.61 28.31
CA GLN A 234 17.01 11.91 27.28
C GLN A 234 16.35 12.21 25.94
N SER A 235 15.39 11.38 25.54
CA SER A 235 14.61 11.60 24.32
C SER A 235 13.85 12.94 24.37
N ALA A 236 13.32 13.31 25.55
CA ALA A 236 12.62 14.58 25.77
C ALA A 236 13.52 15.81 25.68
N VAL A 237 14.71 15.75 26.26
CA VAL A 237 15.67 16.84 26.13
C VAL A 237 16.19 16.94 24.69
N ALA A 238 16.46 15.81 24.03
CA ALA A 238 17.02 15.79 22.68
C ALA A 238 16.15 16.53 21.65
N ARG A 239 14.82 16.38 21.70
CA ARG A 239 13.92 17.05 20.75
C ARG A 239 13.74 18.56 21.00
N LEU A 240 14.04 19.03 22.21
CA LEU A 240 14.08 20.46 22.50
C LEU A 240 15.33 21.11 21.89
N LEU A 241 16.43 20.35 21.82
CA LEU A 241 17.73 20.85 21.38
C LEU A 241 18.00 20.64 19.89
N HIS A 242 17.54 19.52 19.31
CA HIS A 242 17.92 19.08 17.97
C HIS A 242 16.70 18.67 17.15
N ASP A 243 16.70 19.07 15.88
CA ASP A 243 15.75 18.56 14.88
C ASP A 243 16.07 17.10 14.55
N PRO A 244 15.08 16.28 14.16
CA PRO A 244 15.30 14.90 13.79
C PRO A 244 16.05 14.81 12.45
N ASP A 245 16.95 13.85 12.32
CA ASP A 245 17.68 13.59 11.07
C ASP A 245 16.75 12.94 10.03
N ILE A 246 16.59 13.61 8.89
CA ILE A 246 15.77 13.14 7.77
C ILE A 246 16.71 12.80 6.61
N PRO A 247 16.89 11.51 6.28
CA PRO A 247 17.84 11.10 5.26
C PRO A 247 17.52 11.69 3.87
N GLU A 248 18.52 12.25 3.21
CA GLU A 248 18.38 12.85 1.86
C GLU A 248 18.06 11.80 0.79
N GLU A 249 18.33 10.51 1.05
CA GLU A 249 18.04 9.40 0.16
C GLU A 249 16.53 9.08 0.08
N LEU A 250 15.73 9.61 1.01
CA LEU A 250 14.27 9.53 0.90
C LEU A 250 13.80 10.29 -0.33
N ALA A 251 12.69 9.83 -0.94
CA ALA A 251 12.14 10.52 -2.10
C ALA A 251 11.81 12.00 -1.74
N PRO A 252 12.00 12.98 -2.65
CA PRO A 252 11.90 14.40 -2.33
C PRO A 252 10.59 14.82 -1.65
N MET A 253 9.49 14.16 -1.99
CA MET A 253 8.19 14.36 -1.33
C MET A 253 8.24 14.01 0.15
N TRP A 254 8.84 12.86 0.52
CA TRP A 254 8.97 12.44 1.92
C TRP A 254 9.87 13.38 2.70
N THR A 255 11.00 13.78 2.13
CA THR A 255 11.89 14.75 2.78
C THR A 255 11.16 16.05 3.06
N SER A 256 10.50 16.63 2.05
CA SER A 256 9.73 17.88 2.21
C SER A 256 8.59 17.76 3.22
N LEU A 257 7.81 16.67 3.15
CA LEU A 257 6.68 16.45 4.05
C LEU A 257 7.15 16.25 5.49
N LEU A 258 8.13 15.38 5.73
CA LEU A 258 8.67 15.12 7.06
C LEU A 258 9.34 16.36 7.65
N SER A 259 10.08 17.15 6.86
CA SER A 259 10.67 18.40 7.33
C SER A 259 9.60 19.38 7.83
N SER A 260 8.46 19.48 7.15
CA SER A 260 7.35 20.34 7.58
C SER A 260 6.62 19.79 8.82
N MET A 261 6.36 18.48 8.88
CA MET A 261 5.66 17.85 10.01
C MET A 261 6.50 17.88 11.29
N LEU A 262 7.82 17.80 11.15
CA LEU A 262 8.79 17.74 12.26
C LEU A 262 9.39 19.09 12.62
N ALA A 263 8.80 20.20 12.15
CA ALA A 263 9.21 21.53 12.57
C ALA A 263 9.03 21.71 14.09
N ARG A 264 10.03 22.28 14.78
CA ARG A 264 9.97 22.49 16.23
C ARG A 264 8.80 23.36 16.66
N ASN A 265 8.58 24.47 15.97
CA ASN A 265 7.45 25.35 16.21
C ASN A 265 6.17 24.74 15.62
N PRO A 266 5.10 24.52 16.41
CA PRO A 266 3.84 23.97 15.93
C PRO A 266 3.24 24.74 14.74
N ALA A 267 3.36 26.07 14.71
CA ALA A 267 2.76 26.90 13.67
C ALA A 267 3.36 26.69 12.26
N ASP A 268 4.56 26.12 12.19
CA ASP A 268 5.24 25.81 10.92
C ASP A 268 4.83 24.43 10.36
N ARG A 269 4.02 23.66 11.11
CA ARG A 269 3.55 22.33 10.73
C ARG A 269 2.26 22.41 9.93
N PRO A 270 2.07 21.56 8.91
CA PRO A 270 0.81 21.49 8.20
C PRO A 270 -0.28 20.85 9.07
N PRO A 271 -1.57 21.22 8.90
CA PRO A 271 -2.67 20.49 9.52
C PRO A 271 -2.77 19.06 8.97
N ALA A 272 -3.31 18.14 9.76
CA ALA A 272 -3.43 16.72 9.38
C ALA A 272 -4.15 16.50 8.03
N ARG A 273 -5.10 17.37 7.67
CA ARG A 273 -5.78 17.34 6.37
C ARG A 273 -4.82 17.52 5.19
N GLU A 274 -3.85 18.42 5.29
CA GLU A 274 -2.86 18.67 4.24
C GLU A 274 -1.88 17.50 4.12
N VAL A 275 -1.47 16.93 5.25
CA VAL A 275 -0.67 15.69 5.29
C VAL A 275 -1.42 14.54 4.58
N SER A 276 -2.71 14.36 4.89
CA SER A 276 -3.57 13.37 4.22
C SER A 276 -3.61 13.60 2.71
N LEU A 277 -3.81 14.84 2.24
CA LEU A 277 -3.84 15.16 0.81
C LEU A 277 -2.50 14.88 0.12
N ALA A 278 -1.37 15.24 0.73
CA ALA A 278 -0.04 14.99 0.21
C ALA A 278 0.22 13.48 0.05
N LEU A 279 -0.07 12.69 1.09
CA LEU A 279 0.11 11.24 1.07
C LEU A 279 -0.86 10.54 0.10
N ARG A 280 -2.10 11.03 -0.03
CA ARG A 280 -3.07 10.52 -1.01
C ARG A 280 -2.56 10.65 -2.43
N GLN A 281 -1.99 11.80 -2.79
CA GLN A 281 -1.43 12.02 -4.12
C GLN A 281 -0.30 11.02 -4.41
N GLU A 282 0.48 10.66 -3.41
CA GLU A 282 1.59 9.71 -3.54
C GLU A 282 1.11 8.27 -3.61
N VAL A 283 0.04 7.91 -2.90
CA VAL A 283 -0.64 6.63 -3.11
C VAL A 283 -1.18 6.52 -4.55
N ILE A 284 -1.74 7.61 -5.10
CA ILE A 284 -2.26 7.63 -6.47
C ILE A 284 -1.12 7.54 -7.51
N LYS A 285 -0.06 8.34 -7.34
CA LYS A 285 1.13 8.30 -8.21
C LYS A 285 1.85 6.96 -8.10
N GLY A 286 1.98 6.42 -6.89
CA GLY A 286 2.56 5.11 -6.61
C GLY A 286 1.74 3.97 -7.21
N ALA A 287 0.40 4.03 -7.17
CA ALA A 287 -0.47 3.07 -7.84
C ALA A 287 -0.47 3.22 -9.38
N ALA A 288 -0.20 4.41 -9.90
CA ALA A 288 0.01 4.65 -11.33
C ALA A 288 1.39 4.13 -11.78
N ARG A 289 2.45 4.43 -11.03
CA ARG A 289 3.82 3.89 -11.23
C ARG A 289 3.84 2.38 -11.08
N HIS A 290 3.22 1.80 -10.05
CA HIS A 290 3.11 0.36 -9.91
C HIS A 290 2.25 -0.27 -11.03
N ARG A 291 1.27 0.42 -11.61
CA ARG A 291 0.60 -0.08 -12.83
C ARG A 291 1.52 -0.05 -14.06
N LEU A 292 2.39 0.95 -14.16
CA LEU A 292 3.41 1.09 -15.21
C LEU A 292 4.62 0.16 -14.99
N GLU A 293 5.00 -0.13 -13.75
CA GLU A 293 6.10 -1.00 -13.32
C GLU A 293 5.66 -2.47 -13.23
N LYS A 294 4.39 -2.76 -12.92
CA LYS A 294 3.82 -4.11 -13.10
C LYS A 294 3.71 -4.46 -14.59
N ALA A 295 3.71 -3.46 -15.47
CA ALA A 295 3.96 -3.63 -16.89
C ALA A 295 5.47 -3.76 -17.25
N SER A 296 6.41 -3.62 -16.29
CA SER A 296 7.86 -3.55 -16.58
C SER A 296 8.83 -4.33 -15.66
N GLY A 297 8.46 -4.88 -14.49
CA GLY A 297 9.46 -5.31 -13.47
C GLY A 297 9.29 -6.65 -12.75
N THR A 298 8.09 -7.26 -12.71
CA THR A 298 7.88 -8.66 -12.27
C THR A 298 7.25 -9.52 -13.37
N GLY A 299 6.66 -8.86 -14.37
CA GLY A 299 6.18 -9.48 -15.58
C GLY A 299 7.32 -9.98 -16.48
N GLU A 300 8.49 -9.34 -16.47
CA GLU A 300 9.55 -9.68 -17.43
C GLU A 300 10.15 -11.08 -17.19
N GLU A 301 10.50 -11.43 -15.95
CA GLU A 301 11.01 -12.78 -15.64
C GLU A 301 9.93 -13.87 -15.83
N ALA A 302 8.66 -13.56 -15.52
CA ALA A 302 7.55 -14.48 -15.75
C ALA A 302 7.21 -14.62 -17.25
N ARG A 303 7.32 -13.53 -18.01
CA ARG A 303 7.21 -13.50 -19.47
C ARG A 303 8.35 -14.26 -20.11
N MET A 304 9.59 -14.13 -19.60
CA MET A 304 10.72 -14.91 -20.08
C MET A 304 10.54 -16.40 -19.80
N ARG A 305 10.05 -16.78 -18.61
CA ARG A 305 9.62 -18.17 -18.34
C ARG A 305 8.53 -18.65 -19.29
N ALA A 306 7.58 -17.78 -19.66
CA ALA A 306 6.57 -18.10 -20.68
C ALA A 306 7.20 -18.27 -22.08
N VAL A 307 8.13 -17.41 -22.49
CA VAL A 307 8.86 -17.54 -23.77
C VAL A 307 9.66 -18.85 -23.83
N GLU A 308 10.38 -19.18 -22.76
CA GLU A 308 11.16 -20.41 -22.62
C GLU A 308 10.29 -21.68 -22.72
N ARG A 309 9.07 -21.65 -22.15
CA ARG A 309 8.10 -22.76 -22.20
C ARG A 309 7.78 -23.19 -23.63
N TYR A 310 7.60 -22.24 -24.54
CA TYR A 310 7.30 -22.51 -25.95
C TYR A 310 8.52 -22.97 -26.76
N ARG A 311 9.75 -22.79 -26.27
CA ARG A 311 11.01 -23.18 -26.95
C ARG A 311 11.08 -22.70 -28.41
N ILE A 312 10.67 -21.47 -28.64
CA ILE A 312 10.53 -20.89 -29.99
C ILE A 312 11.77 -20.13 -30.47
N LEU A 313 12.57 -19.59 -29.53
CA LEU A 313 13.82 -18.88 -29.82
C LEU A 313 14.85 -19.84 -30.45
N ASP A 314 15.67 -19.33 -31.37
CA ASP A 314 16.75 -20.07 -32.04
C ASP A 314 16.33 -21.34 -32.80
N THR A 315 15.04 -21.44 -33.16
CA THR A 315 14.52 -22.58 -33.95
C THR A 315 14.58 -22.30 -35.45
N PRO A 316 14.76 -23.34 -36.32
CA PRO A 316 14.76 -23.18 -37.77
C PRO A 316 13.50 -22.50 -38.31
N ALA A 317 13.59 -21.96 -39.53
CA ALA A 317 12.46 -21.36 -40.23
C ALA A 317 11.24 -22.31 -40.25
N ASP A 318 10.07 -21.73 -40.07
CA ASP A 318 8.84 -22.47 -39.85
C ASP A 318 7.86 -22.21 -40.97
N GLY A 319 7.68 -23.21 -41.83
CA GLY A 319 6.80 -23.07 -42.98
C GLY A 319 5.36 -22.66 -42.62
N ALA A 320 4.87 -22.91 -41.40
CA ALA A 320 3.55 -22.46 -40.98
C ALA A 320 3.53 -20.93 -40.71
N PHE A 321 4.45 -20.42 -39.90
CA PHE A 321 4.52 -18.99 -39.58
C PHE A 321 4.95 -18.14 -40.78
N ASP A 322 5.84 -18.66 -41.63
CA ASP A 322 6.26 -17.98 -42.87
C ASP A 322 5.08 -17.81 -43.84
N ARG A 323 4.19 -18.82 -43.94
CA ARG A 323 2.95 -18.72 -44.72
C ARG A 323 2.00 -17.68 -44.15
N ILE A 324 1.89 -17.56 -42.82
CA ILE A 324 1.04 -16.57 -42.15
C ILE A 324 1.59 -15.15 -42.38
N ALA A 325 2.89 -14.94 -42.25
CA ALA A 325 3.53 -13.65 -42.55
C ALA A 325 3.33 -13.26 -44.02
N ALA A 326 3.54 -14.19 -44.96
CA ALA A 326 3.29 -13.95 -46.37
C ALA A 326 1.81 -13.69 -46.68
N LEU A 327 0.88 -14.34 -45.96
CA LEU A 327 -0.55 -14.08 -46.10
C LEU A 327 -0.91 -12.68 -45.61
N ALA A 328 -0.41 -12.25 -44.44
CA ALA A 328 -0.63 -10.91 -43.93
C ALA A 328 -0.12 -9.84 -44.90
N SER A 329 1.08 -10.02 -45.44
CA SER A 329 1.63 -9.11 -46.46
C SER A 329 0.68 -8.94 -47.66
N ARG A 330 0.10 -10.04 -48.18
CA ARG A 330 -0.88 -9.98 -49.28
C ARG A 330 -2.21 -9.37 -48.87
N VAL A 331 -2.76 -9.77 -47.72
CA VAL A 331 -4.07 -9.32 -47.23
C VAL A 331 -4.07 -7.81 -47.00
N PHE A 332 -3.02 -7.28 -46.35
CA PHE A 332 -2.89 -5.85 -46.07
C PHE A 332 -2.18 -5.08 -47.19
N SER A 333 -1.72 -5.78 -48.24
CA SER A 333 -0.96 -5.21 -49.35
C SER A 333 0.26 -4.40 -48.89
N VAL A 334 0.97 -4.92 -47.90
CA VAL A 334 2.15 -4.31 -47.25
C VAL A 334 3.41 -5.10 -47.60
N PRO A 335 4.57 -4.43 -47.78
CA PRO A 335 5.80 -5.10 -48.21
C PRO A 335 6.39 -5.99 -47.13
N VAL A 336 6.16 -5.70 -45.85
CA VAL A 336 6.80 -6.42 -44.74
C VAL A 336 5.78 -6.88 -43.70
N ALA A 337 5.92 -8.14 -43.29
CA ALA A 337 5.15 -8.74 -42.20
C ALA A 337 6.07 -9.65 -41.36
N ILE A 338 5.96 -9.58 -40.03
CA ILE A 338 6.91 -10.20 -39.11
C ILE A 338 6.17 -10.81 -37.91
N VAL A 339 6.47 -12.08 -37.62
CA VAL A 339 6.17 -12.73 -36.33
C VAL A 339 7.42 -12.63 -35.48
N SER A 340 7.36 -11.86 -34.39
CA SER A 340 8.50 -11.60 -33.52
C SER A 340 8.28 -12.10 -32.10
N VAL A 341 9.36 -12.54 -31.45
CA VAL A 341 9.41 -12.96 -30.04
C VAL A 341 10.50 -12.16 -29.36
N VAL A 342 10.26 -11.73 -28.12
CA VAL A 342 11.19 -10.87 -27.39
C VAL A 342 11.96 -11.65 -26.34
N ASP A 343 13.27 -11.62 -26.50
CA ASP A 343 14.27 -12.26 -25.65
C ASP A 343 14.91 -11.21 -24.71
N HIS A 344 15.88 -11.64 -23.91
CA HIS A 344 16.53 -10.81 -22.88
C HIS A 344 17.23 -9.57 -23.47
N ASP A 345 17.92 -9.71 -24.60
CA ASP A 345 18.77 -8.67 -25.20
C ASP A 345 18.41 -8.35 -26.67
N ARG A 346 17.44 -9.08 -27.24
CA ARG A 346 17.06 -8.98 -28.66
C ARG A 346 15.58 -9.22 -28.91
N ILE A 347 15.13 -8.80 -30.09
CA ILE A 347 13.84 -9.19 -30.67
C ILE A 347 14.14 -10.17 -31.82
N TRP A 348 13.75 -11.42 -31.63
CA TRP A 348 13.94 -12.52 -32.59
C TRP A 348 12.78 -12.57 -33.58
N PHE A 349 13.05 -12.63 -34.88
CA PHE A 349 11.99 -12.79 -35.89
C PHE A 349 11.82 -14.27 -36.20
N LYS A 350 10.72 -14.84 -35.69
CA LYS A 350 10.42 -16.25 -35.89
C LYS A 350 9.99 -16.54 -37.33
N ALA A 351 9.30 -15.58 -37.95
CA ALA A 351 8.97 -15.58 -39.37
C ALA A 351 8.96 -14.15 -39.87
N HIS A 352 9.36 -13.96 -41.12
CA HIS A 352 9.38 -12.65 -41.76
C HIS A 352 9.12 -12.77 -43.25
N HIS A 353 8.47 -11.76 -43.82
CA HIS A 353 8.28 -11.60 -45.25
C HIS A 353 8.77 -10.21 -45.67
N GLY A 354 9.43 -10.11 -46.83
CA GLY A 354 9.89 -8.84 -47.39
C GLY A 354 11.09 -8.19 -46.70
N THR A 355 11.80 -8.91 -45.84
CA THR A 355 13.05 -8.47 -45.19
C THR A 355 14.01 -9.65 -45.05
N GLU A 356 15.32 -9.38 -45.05
CA GLU A 356 16.38 -10.37 -44.77
C GLU A 356 16.85 -10.31 -43.30
N VAL A 357 16.38 -9.32 -42.54
CA VAL A 357 16.70 -9.17 -41.12
C VAL A 357 16.00 -10.26 -40.32
N THR A 358 16.74 -10.97 -39.47
CA THR A 358 16.23 -12.07 -38.64
C THR A 358 16.14 -11.73 -37.15
N GLN A 359 16.82 -10.68 -36.71
CA GLN A 359 16.75 -10.18 -35.34
C GLN A 359 17.20 -8.72 -35.26
N ILE A 360 16.78 -8.00 -34.22
CA ILE A 360 17.20 -6.63 -33.89
C ILE A 360 17.50 -6.48 -32.40
N GLY A 361 18.27 -5.45 -32.03
CA GLY A 361 18.54 -5.12 -30.63
C GLY A 361 17.27 -4.73 -29.85
N ARG A 362 17.28 -4.93 -28.54
CA ARG A 362 16.15 -4.66 -27.63
C ARG A 362 15.98 -3.17 -27.27
N ASP A 363 16.74 -2.27 -27.89
CA ASP A 363 16.60 -0.82 -27.69
C ASP A 363 15.14 -0.36 -27.86
N PRO A 364 14.68 0.71 -27.18
CA PRO A 364 13.29 1.16 -27.21
C PRO A 364 12.82 1.51 -28.64
N GLY A 365 12.29 0.49 -29.33
CA GLY A 365 11.78 0.54 -30.68
C GLY A 365 10.26 0.31 -30.76
N LEU A 366 9.69 0.33 -31.98
CA LEU A 366 8.25 0.15 -32.20
C LEU A 366 7.73 -1.21 -31.71
N CYS A 367 8.48 -2.27 -31.98
CA CYS A 367 8.15 -3.62 -31.51
C CYS A 367 8.27 -3.73 -29.98
N ALA A 368 9.30 -3.13 -29.37
CA ALA A 368 9.47 -3.06 -27.91
C ALA A 368 8.29 -2.35 -27.24
N SER A 369 7.77 -1.30 -27.88
CA SER A 369 6.68 -0.49 -27.36
C SER A 369 5.32 -1.19 -27.52
N ALA A 370 5.12 -1.96 -28.60
CA ALA A 370 3.90 -2.75 -28.84
C ALA A 370 3.68 -3.85 -27.77
N ILE A 371 4.75 -4.39 -27.19
CA ILE A 371 4.68 -5.45 -26.16
C ILE A 371 4.21 -4.91 -24.81
N LEU A 372 4.46 -3.63 -24.52
CA LEU A 372 4.04 -2.96 -23.30
C LEU A 372 2.54 -2.60 -23.30
N GLN A 373 1.81 -2.89 -24.38
CA GLN A 373 0.40 -2.60 -24.52
C GLN A 373 -0.43 -3.89 -24.65
N ASP A 374 -1.59 -3.91 -23.98
CA ASP A 374 -2.55 -5.02 -24.05
C ASP A 374 -3.39 -5.03 -25.35
N LYS A 375 -3.14 -4.09 -26.27
CA LYS A 375 -3.97 -3.81 -27.45
C LYS A 375 -3.12 -3.57 -28.68
N ALA A 376 -3.73 -3.64 -29.85
CA ALA A 376 -3.09 -3.30 -31.12
C ALA A 376 -2.42 -1.91 -31.06
N TRP A 377 -1.14 -1.87 -31.43
CA TRP A 377 -0.36 -0.66 -31.59
C TRP A 377 -0.36 -0.26 -33.06
N ILE A 378 -1.07 0.82 -33.40
CA ILE A 378 -1.19 1.32 -34.78
C ILE A 378 -0.58 2.72 -34.89
N VAL A 379 0.27 2.89 -35.89
CA VAL A 379 0.89 4.15 -36.32
C VAL A 379 0.62 4.29 -37.81
N LYS A 380 -0.33 5.18 -38.14
CA LYS A 380 -0.77 5.43 -39.51
C LYS A 380 0.27 6.18 -40.35
N ASP A 381 0.98 7.10 -39.69
CA ASP A 381 2.09 7.87 -40.26
C ASP A 381 3.17 8.08 -39.20
N ALA A 382 4.28 7.36 -39.31
CA ALA A 382 5.37 7.38 -38.35
C ALA A 382 6.24 8.65 -38.46
N THR A 383 6.13 9.41 -39.54
CA THR A 383 6.91 10.64 -39.74
C THR A 383 6.31 11.83 -38.98
N THR A 384 5.02 11.75 -38.66
CA THR A 384 4.28 12.80 -37.94
C THR A 384 3.84 12.36 -36.55
N ASP A 385 3.86 11.06 -36.24
CA ASP A 385 3.47 10.54 -34.94
C ASP A 385 4.54 10.81 -33.86
N PRO A 386 4.21 11.61 -32.81
CA PRO A 386 5.17 11.97 -31.76
C PRO A 386 5.81 10.78 -31.05
N ARG A 387 5.15 9.61 -31.08
CA ARG A 387 5.62 8.37 -30.44
C ARG A 387 6.79 7.75 -31.20
N THR A 388 7.01 8.12 -32.46
CA THR A 388 7.92 7.41 -33.38
C THR A 388 9.00 8.32 -33.97
N LEU A 389 8.95 9.63 -33.73
CA LEU A 389 9.90 10.63 -34.25
C LEU A 389 11.36 10.36 -33.89
N ALA A 390 11.63 9.79 -32.72
CA ALA A 390 12.99 9.48 -32.27
C ALA A 390 13.46 8.07 -32.71
N ASN A 391 12.66 7.33 -33.47
CA ASN A 391 12.96 5.94 -33.81
C ASN A 391 13.94 5.85 -35.01
N PRO A 392 15.06 5.10 -34.87
CA PRO A 392 16.03 4.94 -35.95
C PRO A 392 15.47 4.32 -37.25
N LEU A 393 14.41 3.51 -37.18
CA LEU A 393 13.76 2.93 -38.38
C LEU A 393 12.92 3.94 -39.17
N VAL A 394 12.50 5.02 -38.51
CA VAL A 394 11.78 6.13 -39.13
C VAL A 394 12.76 7.15 -39.70
N ALA A 395 13.80 7.50 -38.93
CA ALA A 395 14.80 8.50 -39.31
C ALA A 395 15.94 7.96 -40.20
N GLY A 396 16.11 6.64 -40.30
CA GLY A 396 17.18 5.98 -41.05
C GLY A 396 16.79 5.52 -42.46
N GLU A 397 17.70 4.82 -43.14
CA GLU A 397 17.56 4.41 -44.56
C GLU A 397 16.37 3.48 -44.85
N PHE A 398 15.80 2.81 -43.84
CA PHE A 398 14.64 1.95 -44.03
C PHE A 398 13.36 2.73 -44.37
N GLY A 399 13.25 3.98 -43.91
CA GLY A 399 12.16 4.90 -44.24
C GLY A 399 10.76 4.43 -43.80
N LEU A 400 10.64 3.89 -42.58
CA LEU A 400 9.36 3.40 -42.06
C LEU A 400 8.34 4.55 -41.90
N GLN A 401 7.16 4.40 -42.50
CA GLN A 401 6.07 5.37 -42.40
C GLN A 401 4.77 4.76 -41.86
N PHE A 402 4.59 3.45 -41.91
CA PHE A 402 3.42 2.80 -41.32
C PHE A 402 3.82 1.59 -40.48
N TYR A 403 3.19 1.43 -39.33
CA TYR A 403 3.37 0.28 -38.44
C TYR A 403 2.04 -0.12 -37.82
N ALA A 404 1.68 -1.40 -37.93
CA ALA A 404 0.60 -2.00 -37.16
C ALA A 404 1.10 -3.29 -36.51
N GLY A 405 1.01 -3.38 -35.19
CA GLY A 405 1.46 -4.54 -34.42
C GLY A 405 0.43 -4.98 -33.39
N VAL A 406 0.21 -6.28 -33.28
CA VAL A 406 -0.66 -6.89 -32.27
C VAL A 406 0.15 -7.83 -31.37
N PRO A 407 -0.09 -7.83 -30.05
CA PRO A 407 0.67 -8.67 -29.13
C PRO A 407 0.33 -10.15 -29.31
N LEU A 408 1.36 -10.99 -29.27
CA LEU A 408 1.24 -12.45 -29.21
C LEU A 408 1.08 -12.87 -27.74
N ARG A 409 -0.17 -12.93 -27.29
CA ARG A 409 -0.50 -13.12 -25.87
C ARG A 409 -0.85 -14.57 -25.53
N THR A 410 -0.25 -15.09 -24.48
CA THR A 410 -0.53 -16.42 -23.93
C THR A 410 -1.84 -16.45 -23.12
N PRO A 411 -2.45 -17.64 -22.90
CA PRO A 411 -3.64 -17.76 -22.06
C PRO A 411 -3.44 -17.31 -20.60
N ASP A 412 -2.23 -17.50 -20.07
CA ASP A 412 -1.80 -17.01 -18.75
C ASP A 412 -1.45 -15.51 -18.74
N GLY A 413 -1.64 -14.82 -19.86
CA GLY A 413 -1.69 -13.36 -19.94
C GLY A 413 -0.36 -12.67 -20.28
N PHE A 414 0.69 -13.40 -20.68
CA PHE A 414 2.00 -12.87 -21.02
C PHE A 414 2.13 -12.57 -22.52
N ASN A 415 2.77 -11.45 -22.87
CA ASN A 415 3.07 -11.09 -24.26
C ASN A 415 4.42 -11.68 -24.67
N LEU A 416 4.44 -12.67 -25.56
CA LEU A 416 5.69 -13.30 -26.02
C LEU A 416 6.46 -12.39 -26.98
N GLY A 417 5.73 -11.59 -27.76
CA GLY A 417 6.24 -10.68 -28.77
C GLY A 417 5.09 -10.10 -29.57
N THR A 418 5.30 -9.81 -30.85
CA THR A 418 4.35 -9.07 -31.68
C THR A 418 4.22 -9.70 -33.07
N PHE A 419 2.99 -9.77 -33.59
CA PHE A 419 2.76 -9.94 -35.02
C PHE A 419 2.52 -8.57 -35.64
N CYS A 420 3.41 -8.13 -36.52
CA CYS A 420 3.38 -6.78 -37.07
C CYS A 420 3.53 -6.74 -38.59
N ILE A 421 3.00 -5.65 -39.16
CA ILE A 421 3.12 -5.29 -40.56
C ILE A 421 3.68 -3.87 -40.67
N LEU A 422 4.49 -3.64 -41.70
CA LEU A 422 5.24 -2.41 -41.88
C LEU A 422 5.16 -1.93 -43.33
N ASP A 423 5.18 -0.62 -43.51
CA ASP A 423 5.28 0.01 -44.83
C ASP A 423 6.11 1.29 -44.82
N ARG A 424 6.65 1.64 -45.99
CA ARG A 424 7.35 2.89 -46.28
C ARG A 424 6.41 4.01 -46.74
N GLU A 425 5.12 3.73 -46.82
CA GLU A 425 4.07 4.71 -47.10
C GLU A 425 3.10 4.78 -45.92
N PRO A 426 2.53 5.96 -45.59
CA PRO A 426 1.49 6.07 -44.58
C PRO A 426 0.25 5.29 -45.02
N ARG A 427 -0.48 4.70 -44.06
CA ARG A 427 -1.71 3.95 -44.36
C ARG A 427 -2.85 4.29 -43.45
N GLU A 428 -4.04 4.31 -44.02
CA GLU A 428 -5.26 4.15 -43.25
C GLU A 428 -5.39 2.69 -42.77
N PHE A 429 -5.86 2.53 -41.54
CA PHE A 429 -6.04 1.22 -40.93
C PHE A 429 -7.34 1.24 -40.14
N SER A 430 -8.32 0.45 -40.60
CA SER A 430 -9.65 0.41 -40.03
C SER A 430 -9.73 -0.56 -38.84
N ALA A 431 -10.82 -0.49 -38.08
CA ALA A 431 -11.10 -1.47 -37.03
C ALA A 431 -11.35 -2.89 -37.58
N ALA A 432 -11.75 -3.02 -38.86
CA ALA A 432 -11.84 -4.33 -39.51
C ALA A 432 -10.45 -4.90 -39.83
N ASP A 433 -9.51 -4.04 -40.25
CA ASP A 433 -8.12 -4.43 -40.49
C ASP A 433 -7.42 -4.83 -39.19
N THR A 434 -7.69 -4.08 -38.10
CA THR A 434 -7.20 -4.43 -36.76
C THR A 434 -7.68 -5.82 -36.32
N ARG A 435 -8.98 -6.11 -36.46
CA ARG A 435 -9.53 -7.44 -36.13
C ARG A 435 -8.91 -8.55 -36.99
N THR A 436 -8.70 -8.29 -38.28
CA THR A 436 -8.07 -9.26 -39.19
C THR A 436 -6.63 -9.55 -38.77
N LEU A 437 -5.89 -8.53 -38.31
CA LEU A 437 -4.53 -8.69 -37.83
C LEU A 437 -4.50 -9.44 -36.48
N GLU A 438 -5.44 -9.16 -35.59
CA GLU A 438 -5.66 -9.90 -34.33
C GLU A 438 -5.99 -11.38 -34.58
N ASP A 439 -6.86 -11.68 -35.57
CA ASP A 439 -7.21 -13.05 -35.94
C ASP A 439 -5.99 -13.84 -36.46
N LEU A 440 -5.14 -13.22 -37.28
CA LEU A 440 -3.91 -13.86 -37.75
C LEU A 440 -2.91 -14.11 -36.61
N ALA A 441 -2.80 -13.18 -35.65
CA ALA A 441 -1.99 -13.37 -34.46
C ALA A 441 -2.53 -14.50 -33.56
N ALA A 442 -3.85 -14.62 -33.45
CA ALA A 442 -4.49 -15.72 -32.73
C ALA A 442 -4.19 -17.08 -33.38
N ILE A 443 -4.13 -17.16 -34.71
CA ILE A 443 -3.70 -18.39 -35.42
C ILE A 443 -2.26 -18.77 -35.04
N VAL A 444 -1.34 -17.80 -34.98
CA VAL A 444 0.04 -18.04 -34.54
C VAL A 444 0.07 -18.57 -33.10
N MET A 445 -0.67 -17.96 -32.19
CA MET A 445 -0.73 -18.39 -30.79
C MET A 445 -1.36 -19.78 -30.62
N ASN A 446 -2.41 -20.09 -31.37
CA ASN A 446 -3.05 -21.41 -31.33
C ASN A 446 -2.09 -22.52 -31.78
N ASP A 447 -1.29 -22.27 -32.81
CA ASP A 447 -0.27 -23.22 -33.26
C ASP A 447 0.82 -23.44 -32.19
N LEU A 448 1.26 -22.37 -31.52
CA LEU A 448 2.21 -22.47 -30.40
C LEU A 448 1.65 -23.27 -29.23
N GLU A 449 0.37 -23.07 -28.90
CA GLU A 449 -0.30 -23.79 -27.81
C GLU A 449 -0.47 -25.27 -28.14
N MET A 450 -0.84 -25.62 -29.38
CA MET A 450 -0.93 -27.02 -29.82
C MET A 450 0.43 -27.73 -29.73
N ARG A 451 1.53 -27.06 -30.11
CA ARG A 451 2.88 -27.61 -29.99
C ARG A 451 3.29 -27.85 -28.53
N LEU A 452 2.91 -26.94 -27.64
CA LEU A 452 3.18 -27.08 -26.21
C LEU A 452 2.43 -28.28 -25.63
N GLN A 453 1.13 -28.38 -25.88
CA GLN A 453 0.29 -29.49 -25.42
C GLN A 453 0.76 -30.84 -25.96
N SER A 454 1.15 -30.90 -27.24
CA SER A 454 1.70 -32.12 -27.84
C SER A 454 3.01 -32.55 -27.17
N ARG A 455 3.86 -31.61 -26.75
CA ARG A 455 5.11 -31.92 -26.04
C ARG A 455 4.86 -32.39 -24.62
N GLU A 456 3.92 -31.76 -23.90
CA GLU A 456 3.56 -32.14 -22.54
C GLU A 456 2.94 -33.55 -22.50
N SER A 457 2.11 -33.88 -23.48
CA SER A 457 1.46 -35.20 -23.60
C SER A 457 2.44 -36.35 -23.91
N VAL A 458 3.63 -36.05 -24.44
CA VAL A 458 4.69 -37.04 -24.72
C VAL A 458 5.65 -37.18 -23.53
N ALA A 459 5.65 -36.22 -22.60
CA ALA A 459 6.48 -36.21 -21.41
C ALA A 459 5.80 -36.81 -20.16
N SER A 460 4.47 -36.91 -20.17
CA SER A 460 3.64 -37.64 -19.19
C SER A 460 3.47 -39.11 -19.57
#